data_AF-A0AAN4YYP4-F1
#
_entry.id   AF-A0AAN4YYP4-F1
#
_cell.length_a   1.000
_cell.length_b   1.000
_cell.length_c   1.000
_cell.angle_alpha   90.00
_cell.angle_beta   90.00
_cell.angle_gamma   90.00
#
_symmetry.space_group_name_H-M   'P 1'
#
loop_
_entity.id
_entity.type
_entity.pdbx_description
1 polymer ?
#
loop_
_entity_poly.entity_id
_entity_poly.type
_entity_poly.pdbx_seq_one_letter_code
_entity_poly.pdbx_strand_id
1 'polypeptide(L)'
;MLIKEPWTLTCALLVIPGGADLGYCRALNGPGNRRIEQFVRRGGAYLGFCAGGYYGCKRCEFEVGDKTYEVIGDRELAFFPGICRGCAFPGFVYHSEAGARAAVLKVSKDALNVGIVPESFRSYYNGGGVFVDAPSYADKGVEVLASYAEELNVDSGSGAAAVVYCKVGEGAAVLTGPHPEYVFWQGDLNRG
;
A
#
# COMPACT_ATOMS: atom_id res chain seq x y z
N MET A 1 14.13 -14.31 11.08
CA MET A 1 12.81 -14.37 11.75
C MET A 1 11.74 -14.94 10.82
N LEU A 2 11.25 -14.22 9.80
CA LEU A 2 10.10 -14.67 8.98
C LEU A 2 10.27 -16.01 8.26
N ILE A 3 11.50 -16.38 7.91
CA ILE A 3 11.81 -17.66 7.23
C ILE A 3 12.00 -18.82 8.23
N LYS A 4 12.62 -18.55 9.37
CA LYS A 4 13.18 -19.57 10.26
C LYS A 4 12.32 -19.85 11.49
N GLU A 5 11.58 -18.85 11.98
CA GLU A 5 10.83 -18.93 13.23
C GLU A 5 9.34 -19.28 13.00
N PRO A 6 8.66 -19.91 13.98
CA PRO A 6 7.24 -20.25 13.91
C PRO A 6 6.32 -19.06 14.27
N TRP A 7 6.60 -17.86 13.74
CA TRP A 7 5.93 -16.61 14.10
C TRP A 7 4.42 -16.59 13.80
N THR A 8 3.96 -17.38 12.82
CA THR A 8 2.57 -17.37 12.34
C THR A 8 1.54 -17.81 13.38
N LEU A 9 1.96 -18.56 14.41
CA LEU A 9 1.07 -19.11 15.43
C LEU A 9 0.61 -18.08 16.46
N THR A 10 1.36 -17.00 16.63
CA THR A 10 1.11 -15.96 17.65
C THR A 10 1.01 -14.56 17.04
N CYS A 11 1.13 -14.45 15.72
CA CYS A 11 1.04 -13.17 15.02
C CYS A 11 -0.42 -12.82 14.70
N ALA A 12 -0.88 -11.67 15.22
CA ALA A 12 -2.20 -11.14 14.88
C ALA A 12 -2.19 -10.38 13.54
N LEU A 13 -1.12 -9.64 13.27
CA LEU A 13 -0.96 -8.80 12.08
C LEU A 13 0.52 -8.77 11.67
N LEU A 14 0.81 -9.08 10.41
CA LEU A 14 2.12 -8.87 9.82
C LEU A 14 2.14 -7.51 9.14
N VAL A 15 2.99 -6.60 9.64
CA VAL A 15 3.20 -5.27 9.06
C VAL A 15 4.49 -5.28 8.24
N ILE A 16 4.41 -4.89 6.96
CA ILE A 16 5.58 -4.59 6.13
C ILE A 16 5.66 -3.07 5.96
N PRO A 17 6.75 -2.44 6.45
CA PRO A 17 6.86 -0.99 6.48
C PRO A 17 7.11 -0.40 5.08
N GLY A 18 7.12 0.93 5.02
CA GLY A 18 7.72 1.63 3.89
C GLY A 18 9.24 1.43 3.77
N GLY A 19 9.81 1.86 2.65
CA GLY A 19 11.23 1.69 2.34
C GLY A 19 11.47 1.36 0.87
N ALA A 20 12.38 0.41 0.60
CA ALA A 20 12.68 -0.07 -0.75
C ALA A 20 12.26 -1.54 -0.90
N ASP A 21 11.25 -1.78 -1.73
CA ASP A 21 10.57 -3.08 -1.82
C ASP A 21 11.46 -4.23 -2.32
N LEU A 22 12.43 -3.93 -3.20
CA LEU A 22 13.39 -4.91 -3.71
C LEU A 22 14.23 -5.56 -2.59
N GLY A 23 14.41 -4.88 -1.45
CA GLY A 23 15.02 -5.48 -0.26
C GLY A 23 14.21 -6.64 0.28
N TYR A 24 12.89 -6.50 0.32
CA TYR A 24 11.97 -7.57 0.73
C TYR A 24 11.98 -8.71 -0.27
N CYS A 25 11.94 -8.42 -1.58
CA CYS A 25 12.02 -9.42 -2.63
C CYS A 25 13.30 -10.27 -2.51
N ARG A 26 14.47 -9.64 -2.37
CA ARG A 26 15.75 -10.34 -2.19
C ARG A 26 15.77 -11.24 -0.96
N ALA A 27 15.14 -10.78 0.13
CA ALA A 27 15.17 -11.49 1.39
C ALA A 27 14.13 -12.61 1.49
N LEU A 28 12.97 -12.46 0.84
CA LEU A 28 11.77 -13.26 1.15
C LEU A 28 11.22 -14.06 -0.04
N ASN A 29 11.62 -13.78 -1.29
CA ASN A 29 11.15 -14.53 -2.45
C ASN A 29 11.36 -16.04 -2.30
N GLY A 30 10.38 -16.80 -2.77
CA GLY A 30 10.27 -18.23 -2.57
C GLY A 30 9.75 -18.59 -1.17
N PRO A 31 10.58 -19.19 -0.28
CA PRO A 31 10.10 -19.71 0.99
C PRO A 31 9.47 -18.67 1.93
N GLY A 32 9.98 -17.44 1.97
CA GLY A 32 9.46 -16.38 2.84
C GLY A 32 8.05 -15.97 2.44
N ASN A 33 7.86 -15.64 1.15
CA ASN A 33 6.57 -15.28 0.58
C ASN A 33 5.53 -16.38 0.74
N ARG A 34 5.91 -17.65 0.53
CA ARG A 34 5.00 -18.78 0.77
C ARG A 34 4.50 -18.85 2.21
N ARG A 35 5.35 -18.55 3.20
CA ARG A 35 4.93 -18.53 4.61
C ARG A 35 4.00 -17.36 4.89
N ILE A 36 4.30 -16.18 4.35
CA ILE A 36 3.46 -14.98 4.50
C ILE A 36 2.09 -15.21 3.85
N GLU A 37 2.06 -15.71 2.61
CA GLU A 37 0.84 -16.05 1.89
C GLU A 37 -0.01 -17.06 2.66
N GLN A 38 0.60 -18.15 3.15
CA GLN A 38 -0.11 -19.17 3.92
C GLN A 38 -0.68 -18.62 5.23
N PHE A 39 0.07 -17.75 5.92
CA PHE A 39 -0.40 -17.09 7.13
C PHE A 39 -1.67 -16.29 6.86
N VAL A 40 -1.66 -15.42 5.84
CA VAL A 40 -2.82 -14.59 5.49
C VAL A 40 -3.98 -15.46 5.01
N ARG A 41 -3.73 -16.43 4.11
CA ARG A 41 -4.78 -17.32 3.60
C ARG A 41 -5.52 -18.12 4.67
N ARG A 42 -4.87 -18.40 5.81
CA ARG A 42 -5.43 -19.16 6.94
C ARG A 42 -6.04 -18.26 8.04
N GLY A 43 -6.41 -17.03 7.70
CA GLY A 43 -7.07 -16.12 8.63
C GLY A 43 -6.18 -15.02 9.22
N GLY A 44 -4.88 -15.00 8.88
CA GLY A 44 -3.98 -13.94 9.28
C GLY A 44 -4.26 -12.61 8.56
N ALA A 45 -3.74 -11.52 9.10
CA ALA A 45 -3.85 -10.19 8.52
C ALA A 45 -2.48 -9.65 8.06
N TYR A 46 -2.47 -8.92 6.94
CA TYR A 46 -1.30 -8.21 6.42
C TYR A 46 -1.59 -6.72 6.30
N LEU A 47 -0.61 -5.89 6.67
CA LEU A 47 -0.65 -4.44 6.45
C LEU A 47 0.64 -3.98 5.78
N GLY A 48 0.54 -3.43 4.58
CA GLY A 48 1.67 -2.92 3.82
C GLY A 48 1.62 -1.41 3.66
N PHE A 49 2.64 -0.72 4.15
CA PHE A 49 2.76 0.73 3.99
C PHE A 49 3.72 1.08 2.85
N CYS A 50 3.31 1.95 1.93
CA CYS A 50 4.12 2.42 0.80
C CYS A 50 4.84 1.25 0.08
N ALA A 51 6.14 1.06 0.28
CA ALA A 51 6.90 -0.09 -0.23
C ALA A 51 6.30 -1.46 0.15
N GLY A 52 5.75 -1.62 1.35
CA GLY A 52 4.98 -2.80 1.73
C GLY A 52 3.68 -2.94 0.94
N GLY A 53 3.04 -1.81 0.59
CA GLY A 53 1.90 -1.78 -0.32
C GLY A 53 2.26 -2.25 -1.73
N TYR A 54 3.34 -1.71 -2.31
CA TYR A 54 3.86 -2.18 -3.61
C TYR A 54 4.23 -3.66 -3.58
N TYR A 55 4.91 -4.11 -2.52
CA TYR A 55 5.33 -5.50 -2.34
C TYR A 55 4.16 -6.49 -2.23
N GLY A 56 3.03 -6.06 -1.66
CA GLY A 56 1.80 -6.84 -1.59
C GLY A 56 1.01 -6.93 -2.90
N CYS A 57 1.38 -6.20 -3.95
CA CYS A 57 0.70 -6.22 -5.24
C CYS A 57 1.25 -7.28 -6.18
N LYS A 58 0.56 -7.60 -7.27
CA LYS A 58 1.10 -8.51 -8.30
C LYS A 58 2.27 -7.90 -9.03
N ARG A 59 2.24 -6.58 -9.25
CA ARG A 59 3.27 -5.84 -9.99
C ARG A 59 3.51 -4.46 -9.38
N CYS A 60 4.78 -4.10 -9.30
CA CYS A 60 5.25 -2.77 -8.92
C CYS A 60 5.71 -2.03 -10.19
N GLU A 61 5.25 -0.79 -10.35
CA GLU A 61 5.70 0.15 -11.37
C GLU A 61 6.00 1.50 -10.70
N PHE A 62 7.26 1.71 -10.35
CA PHE A 62 7.70 2.91 -9.64
C PHE A 62 8.67 3.70 -10.53
N GLU A 63 8.40 4.99 -10.73
CA GLU A 63 9.21 5.93 -11.52
C GLU A 63 9.62 5.35 -12.89
N VAL A 64 8.63 4.82 -13.63
CA VAL A 64 8.83 4.21 -14.95
C VAL A 64 9.46 5.22 -15.92
N GLY A 65 10.59 4.85 -16.52
CA GLY A 65 11.37 5.70 -17.41
C GLY A 65 12.44 6.55 -16.71
N ASP A 66 12.46 6.62 -15.38
CA ASP A 66 13.52 7.30 -14.63
C ASP A 66 14.77 6.40 -14.53
N LYS A 67 15.92 6.90 -14.99
CA LYS A 67 17.16 6.10 -15.05
C LYS A 67 17.76 5.76 -13.69
N THR A 68 17.33 6.43 -12.63
CA THR A 68 17.90 6.33 -11.28
C THR A 68 16.95 5.62 -10.33
N TYR A 69 15.65 5.86 -10.47
CA TYR A 69 14.65 5.41 -9.51
C TYR A 69 13.76 4.27 -10.00
N GLU A 70 13.77 3.94 -11.30
CA GLU A 70 12.87 2.95 -11.88
C GLU A 70 12.93 1.60 -11.13
N VAL A 71 11.76 1.16 -10.67
CA VAL A 71 11.55 -0.20 -10.16
C VAL A 71 10.32 -0.77 -10.83
N ILE A 72 10.54 -1.75 -11.70
CA ILE A 72 9.47 -2.46 -12.42
C ILE A 72 9.64 -3.95 -12.21
N GLY A 73 8.56 -4.62 -11.83
CA GLY A 73 8.52 -6.08 -11.87
C GLY A 73 7.42 -6.70 -11.03
N ASP A 74 7.31 -8.01 -11.16
CA ASP A 74 6.29 -8.78 -10.47
C ASP A 74 6.70 -9.06 -9.00
N ARG A 75 5.72 -9.27 -8.13
CA ARG A 75 5.93 -9.70 -6.73
C ARG A 75 5.11 -10.95 -6.47
N GLU A 76 5.68 -11.90 -5.73
CA GLU A 76 5.06 -13.22 -5.57
C GLU A 76 3.84 -13.21 -4.64
N LEU A 77 3.73 -12.23 -3.72
CA LEU A 77 2.63 -12.17 -2.76
C LEU A 77 1.28 -11.96 -3.46
N ALA A 78 1.22 -10.99 -4.39
CA ALA A 78 0.08 -10.71 -5.25
C ALA A 78 -1.29 -10.69 -4.53
N PHE A 79 -1.34 -10.13 -3.31
CA PHE A 79 -2.59 -9.97 -2.55
C PHE A 79 -3.54 -9.02 -3.25
N PHE A 80 -3.02 -7.90 -3.76
CA PHE A 80 -3.72 -7.12 -4.78
C PHE A 80 -3.35 -7.66 -6.16
N PRO A 81 -4.32 -8.08 -6.99
CA PRO A 81 -4.05 -8.78 -8.25
C PRO A 81 -3.51 -7.86 -9.37
N GLY A 82 -3.58 -6.55 -9.19
CA GLY A 82 -3.19 -5.54 -10.18
C GLY A 82 -1.82 -4.92 -9.94
N ILE A 83 -1.64 -3.75 -10.55
CA ILE A 83 -0.42 -2.95 -10.50
C ILE A 83 -0.56 -1.91 -9.38
N CYS A 84 0.45 -1.75 -8.55
CA CYS A 84 0.64 -0.51 -7.80
C CYS A 84 1.65 0.35 -8.57
N ARG A 85 1.20 1.55 -8.97
CA ARG A 85 1.96 2.45 -9.81
C ARG A 85 2.29 3.73 -9.06
N GLY A 86 3.53 4.19 -9.14
CA GLY A 86 3.91 5.48 -8.56
C GLY A 86 5.17 6.08 -9.17
N CYS A 87 5.65 7.20 -8.63
CA CYS A 87 5.01 7.93 -7.53
C CYS A 87 3.63 8.50 -7.93
N ALA A 88 2.65 8.43 -7.02
CA ALA A 88 1.31 9.00 -7.24
C ALA A 88 1.37 10.53 -7.42
N PHE A 89 2.36 11.18 -6.81
CA PHE A 89 2.67 12.61 -6.94
C PHE A 89 4.16 12.82 -7.22
N PRO A 90 4.55 13.87 -7.95
CA PRO A 90 5.93 14.09 -8.36
C PRO A 90 6.81 14.63 -7.23
N GLY A 91 8.13 14.60 -7.45
CA GLY A 91 9.13 15.29 -6.61
C GLY A 91 9.83 14.41 -5.59
N PHE A 92 9.59 13.10 -5.60
CA PHE A 92 10.24 12.15 -4.70
C PHE A 92 11.76 12.12 -4.89
N VAL A 93 12.51 12.13 -3.78
CA VAL A 93 13.96 11.95 -3.76
C VAL A 93 14.35 11.08 -2.56
N TYR A 94 15.07 9.99 -2.83
CA TYR A 94 15.55 9.09 -1.77
C TYR A 94 16.38 9.83 -0.70
N HIS A 95 16.25 9.37 0.54
CA HIS A 95 16.96 9.92 1.70
C HIS A 95 16.71 11.42 1.95
N SER A 96 15.53 11.91 1.56
CA SER A 96 15.06 13.26 1.83
C SER A 96 13.53 13.31 1.99
N GLU A 97 13.03 14.46 2.41
CA GLU A 97 11.60 14.77 2.48
C GLU A 97 11.09 15.49 1.22
N ALA A 98 11.90 15.59 0.16
CA ALA A 98 11.46 16.19 -1.08
C ALA A 98 10.31 15.38 -1.70
N GLY A 99 9.27 16.09 -2.15
CA GLY A 99 8.05 15.49 -2.68
C GLY A 99 7.05 15.02 -1.62
N ALA A 100 7.45 15.02 -0.34
CA ALA A 100 6.56 14.65 0.74
C ALA A 100 5.42 15.68 0.91
N ARG A 101 4.22 15.21 1.25
CA ARG A 101 3.03 16.08 1.40
C ARG A 101 1.98 15.48 2.34
N ALA A 102 1.04 16.32 2.76
CA ALA A 102 -0.17 15.91 3.45
C ALA A 102 -1.31 15.69 2.44
N ALA A 103 -1.27 14.54 1.75
CA ALA A 103 -2.22 14.18 0.70
C ALA A 103 -3.64 14.04 1.25
N VAL A 104 -4.62 14.60 0.55
CA VAL A 104 -6.03 14.49 0.94
C VAL A 104 -6.60 13.16 0.43
N LEU A 105 -7.14 12.35 1.34
CA LEU A 105 -7.75 11.07 1.03
C LEU A 105 -9.27 11.16 1.25
N LYS A 106 -10.04 10.81 0.22
CA LYS A 106 -11.50 10.59 0.32
C LYS A 106 -11.75 9.18 0.81
N VAL A 107 -12.56 9.04 1.85
CA VAL A 107 -12.85 7.75 2.50
C VAL A 107 -14.08 7.10 1.85
N SER A 108 -13.99 5.81 1.57
CA SER A 108 -15.13 5.02 1.09
C SER A 108 -16.08 4.71 2.25
N LYS A 109 -17.22 5.41 2.29
CA LYS A 109 -18.26 5.16 3.31
C LYS A 109 -18.98 3.83 3.13
N ASP A 110 -18.98 3.29 1.91
CA ASP A 110 -19.60 1.99 1.63
C ASP A 110 -18.76 0.86 2.23
N ALA A 111 -17.43 0.94 2.10
CA ALA A 111 -16.50 -0.03 2.67
C ALA A 111 -16.30 0.17 4.19
N LEU A 112 -16.36 1.42 4.67
CA LEU A 112 -16.20 1.78 6.09
C LEU A 112 -17.52 2.33 6.64
N ASN A 113 -18.52 1.46 6.74
CA ASN A 113 -19.88 1.81 7.14
C ASN A 113 -20.17 1.71 8.65
N VAL A 114 -19.16 1.35 9.47
CA VAL A 114 -19.29 1.22 10.92
C VAL A 114 -18.61 2.39 11.63
N GLY A 115 -19.35 3.03 12.55
CA GLY A 115 -18.84 4.13 13.36
C GLY A 115 -18.89 5.50 12.68
N ILE A 116 -18.23 6.48 13.28
CA ILE A 116 -18.13 7.84 12.72
C ILE A 116 -16.88 7.90 11.85
N VAL A 117 -17.07 7.76 10.54
CA VAL A 117 -15.99 7.81 9.55
C VAL A 117 -16.02 9.17 8.84
N PRO A 118 -14.92 9.96 8.86
CA PRO A 118 -14.88 11.24 8.17
C PRO A 118 -14.99 11.04 6.66
N GLU A 119 -15.53 12.02 5.95
CA GLU A 119 -15.59 11.98 4.47
C GLU A 119 -14.19 12.03 3.84
N SER A 120 -13.28 12.76 4.47
CA SER A 120 -11.90 12.85 4.04
C SER A 120 -10.96 13.12 5.22
N PHE A 121 -9.69 12.79 5.06
CA PHE A 121 -8.63 13.15 5.99
C PHE A 121 -7.31 13.37 5.25
N ARG A 122 -6.32 13.94 5.94
CA ARG A 122 -4.96 14.09 5.40
C ARG A 122 -4.07 12.97 5.92
N SER A 123 -3.28 12.38 5.04
CA SER A 123 -2.27 11.38 5.39
C SER A 123 -0.90 11.82 4.87
N TYR A 124 0.16 11.46 5.60
CA TYR A 124 1.51 11.67 5.11
C TYR A 124 1.73 10.85 3.84
N TYR A 125 2.29 11.47 2.82
CA TYR A 125 2.66 10.83 1.57
C TYR A 125 4.14 11.12 1.31
N ASN A 126 4.88 10.07 0.96
CA ASN A 126 6.23 10.19 0.41
C ASN A 126 6.53 8.96 -0.46
N GLY A 127 6.53 9.12 -1.80
CA GLY A 127 6.84 8.03 -2.74
C GLY A 127 5.78 6.94 -2.91
N GLY A 128 4.59 7.12 -2.32
CA GLY A 128 3.49 6.16 -2.37
C GLY A 128 2.90 5.96 -3.78
N GLY A 129 2.24 4.83 -3.99
CA GLY A 129 1.60 4.50 -5.27
C GLY A 129 0.09 4.66 -5.24
N VAL A 130 -0.52 4.42 -6.41
CA VAL A 130 -1.94 4.20 -6.62
C VAL A 130 -2.19 2.75 -7.05
N PHE A 131 -3.24 2.13 -6.55
CA PHE A 131 -3.65 0.78 -6.94
C PHE A 131 -4.49 0.85 -8.22
N VAL A 132 -3.86 0.55 -9.35
CA VAL A 132 -4.40 0.74 -10.71
C VAL A 132 -5.62 -0.14 -10.91
N ASP A 133 -6.70 0.45 -11.45
CA ASP A 133 -7.97 -0.23 -11.74
C ASP A 133 -8.59 -0.96 -10.54
N ALA A 134 -8.29 -0.56 -9.30
CA ALA A 134 -8.77 -1.25 -8.10
C ALA A 134 -10.28 -1.55 -8.09
N PRO A 135 -11.20 -0.65 -8.53
CA PRO A 135 -12.63 -0.96 -8.61
C PRO A 135 -12.98 -2.14 -9.53
N SER A 136 -12.15 -2.41 -10.55
CA SER A 136 -12.37 -3.52 -11.50
C SER A 136 -12.13 -4.90 -10.88
N TYR A 137 -11.53 -4.95 -9.68
CA TYR A 137 -11.22 -6.19 -8.96
C TYR A 137 -12.19 -6.48 -7.81
N ALA A 138 -13.35 -5.79 -7.75
CA ALA A 138 -14.36 -6.00 -6.71
C ALA A 138 -14.87 -7.45 -6.68
N ASP A 139 -15.03 -8.09 -7.84
CA ASP A 139 -15.39 -9.51 -7.99
C ASP A 139 -14.34 -10.47 -7.41
N LYS A 140 -13.10 -9.99 -7.23
CA LYS A 140 -11.99 -10.73 -6.61
C LYS A 140 -11.80 -10.38 -5.13
N GLY A 141 -12.76 -9.68 -4.53
CA GLY A 141 -12.73 -9.31 -3.12
C GLY A 141 -11.78 -8.14 -2.81
N VAL A 142 -11.53 -7.27 -3.79
CA VAL A 142 -10.85 -5.99 -3.55
C VAL A 142 -11.87 -4.90 -3.22
N GLU A 143 -11.61 -4.14 -2.16
CA GLU A 143 -12.40 -2.98 -1.78
C GLU A 143 -11.50 -1.76 -1.69
N VAL A 144 -11.93 -0.65 -2.30
CA VAL A 144 -11.23 0.63 -2.15
C VAL A 144 -11.67 1.26 -0.83
N LEU A 145 -10.73 1.43 0.10
CA LEU A 145 -10.99 2.03 1.40
C LEU A 145 -10.84 3.55 1.38
N ALA A 146 -9.87 4.04 0.62
CA ALA A 146 -9.65 5.46 0.41
C ALA A 146 -8.99 5.74 -0.94
N SER A 147 -9.28 6.92 -1.50
CA SER A 147 -8.75 7.38 -2.77
C SER A 147 -8.08 8.74 -2.62
N TYR A 148 -7.03 9.00 -3.39
CA TYR A 148 -6.46 10.34 -3.50
C TYR A 148 -7.52 11.31 -4.07
N ALA A 149 -7.64 12.48 -3.44
CA ALA A 149 -8.57 13.52 -3.90
C ALA A 149 -7.99 14.39 -5.03
N GLU A 150 -6.66 14.42 -5.13
CA GLU A 150 -5.87 15.23 -6.05
C GLU A 150 -5.56 14.47 -7.34
N GLU A 151 -5.27 15.22 -8.42
CA GLU A 151 -4.80 14.65 -9.68
C GLU A 151 -3.45 13.94 -9.50
N LEU A 152 -3.32 12.77 -10.14
CA LEU A 152 -2.16 11.91 -10.00
C LEU A 152 -1.15 12.13 -11.12
N ASN A 153 0.12 11.94 -10.81
CA ASN A 153 1.24 12.01 -11.77
C ASN A 153 1.32 10.79 -12.71
N VAL A 154 0.57 9.74 -12.40
CA VAL A 154 0.57 8.47 -13.12
C VAL A 154 -0.85 8.10 -13.50
N ASP A 155 -0.99 7.35 -14.60
CA ASP A 155 -2.27 6.76 -14.97
C ASP A 155 -2.72 5.75 -13.90
N SER A 156 -3.86 6.01 -13.28
CA SER A 156 -4.46 5.16 -12.26
C SER A 156 -5.52 4.21 -12.81
N GLY A 157 -5.84 4.29 -14.10
CA GLY A 157 -6.97 3.60 -14.70
C GLY A 157 -8.29 4.06 -14.06
N SER A 158 -9.12 3.10 -13.66
CA SER A 158 -10.39 3.39 -12.99
C SER A 158 -10.20 3.80 -11.52
N GLY A 159 -10.47 5.08 -11.23
CA GLY A 159 -10.39 5.64 -9.88
C GLY A 159 -8.96 5.96 -9.45
N ALA A 160 -8.80 6.42 -8.20
CA ALA A 160 -7.54 6.91 -7.64
C ALA A 160 -7.23 6.22 -6.29
N ALA A 161 -7.35 4.89 -6.25
CA ALA A 161 -7.29 4.12 -5.01
C ALA A 161 -5.92 4.26 -4.31
N ALA A 162 -5.92 4.89 -3.14
CA ALA A 162 -4.75 5.12 -2.30
C ALA A 162 -4.58 4.04 -1.23
N VAL A 163 -5.69 3.41 -0.83
CA VAL A 163 -5.72 2.32 0.14
C VAL A 163 -6.73 1.27 -0.32
N VAL A 164 -6.31 0.02 -0.39
CA VAL A 164 -7.16 -1.11 -0.76
C VAL A 164 -7.16 -2.19 0.31
N TYR A 165 -8.32 -2.79 0.53
CA TYR A 165 -8.48 -4.05 1.22
C TYR A 165 -8.57 -5.17 0.19
N CYS A 166 -7.91 -6.30 0.45
CA CYS A 166 -7.92 -7.47 -0.39
C CYS A 166 -8.30 -8.68 0.46
N LYS A 167 -9.41 -9.36 0.11
CA LYS A 167 -9.76 -10.65 0.71
C LYS A 167 -8.78 -11.72 0.22
N VAL A 168 -8.16 -12.45 1.15
CA VAL A 168 -7.15 -13.47 0.83
C VAL A 168 -7.43 -14.74 1.61
N GLY A 169 -8.09 -15.71 0.97
CA GLY A 169 -8.55 -16.93 1.65
C GLY A 169 -9.45 -16.58 2.83
N GLU A 170 -9.11 -17.08 4.02
CA GLU A 170 -9.84 -16.77 5.26
C GLU A 170 -9.41 -15.43 5.89
N GLY A 171 -8.23 -14.91 5.56
CA GLY A 171 -7.70 -13.64 6.08
C GLY A 171 -7.85 -12.49 5.09
N ALA A 172 -6.97 -11.50 5.24
CA ALA A 172 -7.00 -10.28 4.42
C ALA A 172 -5.67 -9.51 4.42
N ALA A 173 -5.50 -8.66 3.40
CA ALA A 173 -4.43 -7.68 3.33
C ALA A 173 -5.01 -6.26 3.18
N VAL A 174 -4.42 -5.29 3.87
CA VAL A 174 -4.61 -3.86 3.61
C VAL A 174 -3.31 -3.31 3.06
N LEU A 175 -3.37 -2.67 1.90
CA LEU A 175 -2.22 -2.08 1.23
C LEU A 175 -2.44 -0.57 1.12
N THR A 176 -1.41 0.21 1.45
CA THR A 176 -1.48 1.67 1.44
C THR A 176 -0.37 2.23 0.55
N GLY A 177 -0.71 3.21 -0.28
CA GLY A 177 0.26 4.12 -0.90
C GLY A 177 0.83 5.15 0.10
N PRO A 178 -0.02 5.93 0.80
CA PRO A 178 0.44 6.89 1.80
C PRO A 178 0.82 6.18 3.11
N HIS A 179 1.37 6.93 4.05
CA HIS A 179 1.87 6.43 5.32
C HIS A 179 1.02 6.89 6.51
N PRO A 180 -0.13 6.24 6.78
CA PRO A 180 -0.98 6.59 7.91
C PRO A 180 -0.31 6.33 9.28
N GLU A 181 0.83 5.62 9.31
CA GLU A 181 1.65 5.46 10.51
C GLU A 181 2.36 6.74 10.96
N TYR A 182 2.53 7.73 10.07
CA TYR A 182 2.97 9.07 10.44
C TYR A 182 1.75 9.95 10.71
N VAL A 183 1.51 10.21 11.98
CA VAL A 183 0.41 11.04 12.44
C VAL A 183 0.86 12.49 12.49
N PHE A 184 0.13 13.38 11.82
CA PHE A 184 0.26 14.82 12.02
C PHE A 184 -0.65 15.26 13.16
N TRP A 185 -0.10 16.00 14.13
CA TRP A 185 -0.92 16.72 15.08
C TRP A 185 -1.46 17.99 14.41
N GLN A 186 -2.78 18.18 14.46
CA GLN A 186 -3.47 19.25 13.72
C GLN A 186 -3.03 20.67 14.10
N GLY A 187 -2.41 20.87 15.27
CA GLY A 187 -1.94 22.20 15.68
C GLY A 187 -0.57 22.60 15.15
N ASP A 188 0.14 21.74 14.40
CA ASP A 188 1.36 22.14 13.68
C ASP A 188 1.05 22.86 12.36
N LEU A 189 -0.17 22.74 11.82
CA LEU A 189 -0.60 23.37 10.56
C LEU A 189 -0.96 24.86 10.69
N ASN A 190 -1.01 25.40 11.92
CA ASN A 190 -1.19 26.84 12.18
C ASN A 190 0.14 27.59 12.37
N ARG A 191 1.28 26.93 12.10
CA ARG A 191 2.60 27.56 12.08
C ARG A 191 3.12 27.62 10.64
N GLY A 192 2.43 28.40 9.82
CA GLY A 192 2.85 28.79 8.48
C GLY A 192 2.70 30.29 8.32
#